data_AF-A0A955J6A0-F1
#
_entry.id   AF-A0A955J6A0-F1
#
_cell.length_a   1.000
_cell.length_b   1.000
_cell.length_c   1.000
_cell.angle_alpha   90.00
_cell.angle_beta   90.00
_cell.angle_gamma   90.00
#
_symmetry.space_group_name_H-M   'P 1'
#
loop_
_entity.id
_entity.type
_entity.pdbx_description
1 polymer ?
#
loop_
_entity_poly.entity_id
_entity_poly.type
_entity_poly.pdbx_seq_one_letter_code
_entity_poly.pdbx_strand_id
1 'polypeptide(L)'
;PMPDINSSNFIVRSSAERAAMNMPIQGTEADLMKMAMIEVEKKLPKGAKQLLQIHDSIIIECNISQTKQVEEILQETMENIYPKLPVKLKVDVKSGKNWGDL
;
A
#
# COMPACT_ATOMS: atom_id res chain seq x y z
N PRO A 1 -7.97 12.47 -16.04
CA PRO A 1 -7.80 13.47 -17.12
C PRO A 1 -7.59 14.86 -16.49
N MET A 2 -6.69 15.69 -17.03
CA MET A 2 -6.31 17.00 -16.47
C MET A 2 -6.50 18.11 -17.52
N PRO A 3 -7.74 18.53 -17.84
CA PRO A 3 -8.00 19.53 -18.86
C PRO A 3 -7.43 20.91 -18.51
N ASP A 4 -7.30 21.20 -17.20
CA ASP A 4 -6.79 22.47 -16.65
C ASP A 4 -5.34 22.79 -17.02
N ILE A 5 -4.60 21.82 -17.55
CA ILE A 5 -3.24 22.06 -18.09
C ILE A 5 -3.26 23.04 -19.28
N ASN A 6 -4.38 23.14 -19.99
CA ASN A 6 -4.56 24.07 -21.09
C ASN A 6 -5.15 25.42 -20.64
N SER A 7 -5.31 25.64 -19.32
CA SER A 7 -5.87 26.88 -18.80
C SER A 7 -4.99 28.09 -19.14
N SER A 8 -5.64 29.18 -19.53
CA SER A 8 -4.98 30.49 -19.70
C SER A 8 -4.62 31.12 -18.35
N ASN A 9 -5.29 30.72 -17.26
CA ASN A 9 -4.96 31.15 -15.92
C ASN A 9 -3.71 30.41 -15.43
N PHE A 10 -2.62 31.18 -15.22
CA PHE A 10 -1.33 30.66 -14.81
C PHE A 10 -1.38 29.83 -13.53
N ILE A 11 -2.15 30.25 -12.52
CA ILE A 11 -2.25 29.54 -11.23
C ILE A 11 -2.91 28.19 -11.41
N VAL A 12 -4.01 28.16 -12.18
CA VAL A 12 -4.77 26.93 -12.47
C VAL A 12 -3.89 25.95 -13.25
N ARG A 13 -3.24 26.42 -14.33
CA ARG A 13 -2.34 25.60 -15.13
C ARG A 13 -1.17 25.03 -14.32
N SER A 14 -0.50 25.87 -13.52
CA SER A 14 0.63 25.43 -12.69
C SER A 14 0.21 24.38 -11.64
N SER A 15 -0.99 24.50 -11.07
CA SER A 15 -1.52 23.49 -10.17
C SER A 15 -1.80 22.17 -10.89
N ALA A 16 -2.37 22.22 -12.09
CA ALA A 16 -2.64 21.05 -12.91
C ALA A 16 -1.33 20.35 -13.35
N GLU A 17 -0.29 21.10 -13.69
CA GLU A 17 1.04 20.57 -14.00
C GLU A 17 1.62 19.79 -12.81
N ARG A 18 1.58 20.36 -11.59
CA ARG A 18 2.03 19.66 -10.37
C ARG A 18 1.23 18.38 -10.11
N ALA A 19 -0.09 18.45 -10.26
CA ALA A 19 -0.95 17.28 -10.08
C ALA A 19 -0.63 16.19 -11.11
N ALA A 20 -0.42 16.57 -12.37
CA ALA A 20 -0.08 15.64 -13.45
C ALA A 20 1.29 14.97 -13.25
N MET A 21 2.26 15.68 -12.67
CA MET A 21 3.57 15.09 -12.33
C MET A 21 3.48 14.11 -11.15
N ASN A 22 2.67 14.42 -10.14
CA ASN A 22 2.56 13.58 -8.93
C ASN A 22 1.63 12.37 -9.12
N MET A 23 0.61 12.50 -9.97
CA MET A 23 -0.44 11.49 -10.15
C MET A 23 0.09 10.11 -10.58
N PRO A 24 1.06 9.98 -11.50
CA PRO A 24 1.63 8.67 -11.83
C PRO A 24 2.30 7.99 -10.63
N ILE A 25 2.99 8.75 -9.78
CA ILE A 25 3.69 8.21 -8.61
C ILE A 25 2.67 7.74 -7.56
N GLN A 26 1.76 8.63 -7.15
CA GLN A 26 0.76 8.32 -6.12
C GLN A 26 -0.27 7.28 -6.60
N GLY A 27 -0.65 7.34 -7.88
CA GLY A 27 -1.58 6.38 -8.47
C GLY A 27 -1.00 4.97 -8.52
N THR A 28 0.25 4.84 -8.97
CA THR A 28 0.91 3.53 -9.03
C THR A 28 1.20 2.95 -7.64
N GLU A 29 1.56 3.79 -6.66
CA GLU A 29 1.65 3.39 -5.25
C GLU A 29 0.32 2.84 -4.75
N ALA A 30 -0.78 3.58 -4.98
CA ALA A 30 -2.12 3.16 -4.57
C ALA A 30 -2.57 1.85 -5.26
N ASP A 31 -2.19 1.64 -6.52
CA ASP A 31 -2.49 0.40 -7.25
C ASP A 31 -1.72 -0.78 -6.66
N LEU A 32 -0.41 -0.65 -6.40
CA LEU A 32 0.40 -1.70 -5.76
C LEU A 32 -0.15 -2.06 -4.38
N MET A 33 -0.52 -1.05 -3.59
CA MET A 33 -1.09 -1.27 -2.26
C MET A 33 -2.42 -2.02 -2.34
N LYS A 34 -3.34 -1.62 -3.22
CA LYS A 34 -4.62 -2.34 -3.39
C LYS A 34 -4.43 -3.77 -3.86
N MET A 35 -3.49 -4.01 -4.78
CA MET A 35 -3.13 -5.36 -5.20
C MET A 35 -2.65 -6.19 -3.99
N ALA A 36 -1.75 -5.63 -3.18
CA ALA A 36 -1.24 -6.26 -1.98
C ALA A 36 -2.35 -6.57 -0.96
N MET A 37 -3.23 -5.60 -0.68
CA MET A 37 -4.36 -5.77 0.23
C MET A 37 -5.25 -6.96 -0.19
N ILE A 38 -5.64 -7.00 -1.48
CA ILE A 38 -6.49 -8.07 -2.01
C ILE A 38 -5.80 -9.44 -1.89
N GLU A 39 -4.50 -9.50 -2.18
CA GLU A 39 -3.78 -10.78 -2.18
C GLU A 39 -3.45 -11.27 -0.77
N VAL A 40 -3.12 -10.37 0.16
CA VAL A 40 -2.95 -10.68 1.58
C VAL A 40 -4.25 -11.23 2.15
N GLU A 41 -5.39 -10.58 1.92
CA GLU A 41 -6.69 -11.00 2.46
C GLU A 41 -7.05 -12.43 2.05
N LYS A 42 -6.73 -12.86 0.82
CA LYS A 42 -6.96 -14.24 0.36
C LYS A 42 -6.10 -15.28 1.10
N LYS A 43 -4.93 -14.89 1.59
CA LYS A 43 -3.95 -15.79 2.20
C LYS A 43 -4.02 -15.80 3.73
N LEU A 44 -4.69 -14.82 4.34
CA LEU A 44 -4.80 -14.73 5.79
C LEU A 44 -5.43 -16.01 6.38
N PRO A 45 -4.89 -16.52 7.50
CA PRO A 45 -5.48 -17.66 8.19
C PRO A 45 -6.82 -17.28 8.81
N LYS A 46 -7.69 -18.27 9.01
CA LYS A 46 -8.99 -18.05 9.67
C LYS A 46 -8.79 -17.37 11.03
N GLY A 47 -9.51 -16.28 11.25
CA GLY A 47 -9.43 -15.50 12.48
C GLY A 47 -8.43 -14.34 12.43
N ALA A 48 -7.58 -14.25 11.41
CA ALA A 48 -6.86 -13.03 11.09
C ALA A 48 -7.72 -12.13 10.19
N LYS A 49 -7.58 -10.82 10.33
CA LYS A 49 -8.37 -9.83 9.59
C LYS A 49 -7.53 -8.60 9.27
N GLN A 50 -7.66 -8.11 8.04
CA GLN A 50 -7.18 -6.78 7.69
C GLN A 50 -8.08 -5.71 8.31
N LEU A 51 -7.51 -4.84 9.16
CA LEU A 51 -8.26 -3.81 9.88
C LEU A 51 -8.25 -2.47 9.16
N LEU A 52 -7.06 -2.04 8.72
CA LEU A 52 -6.87 -0.70 8.20
C LEU A 52 -5.66 -0.65 7.25
N GLN A 53 -5.72 0.27 6.29
CA GLN A 53 -4.59 0.67 5.47
C GLN A 53 -4.31 2.16 5.71
N ILE A 54 -3.03 2.50 5.90
CA ILE A 54 -2.55 3.85 6.17
C ILE A 54 -1.38 4.10 5.24
N HIS A 55 -1.59 4.89 4.20
CA HIS A 55 -0.59 5.12 3.15
C HIS A 55 -0.03 3.80 2.61
N ASP A 56 1.23 3.50 2.90
CA ASP A 56 1.98 2.33 2.45
C ASP A 56 1.91 1.13 3.41
N SER A 57 1.14 1.26 4.50
CA SER A 57 1.11 0.29 5.60
C SER A 57 -0.26 -0.37 5.74
N ILE A 58 -0.25 -1.66 6.10
CA ILE A 58 -1.46 -2.45 6.38
C ILE A 58 -1.42 -2.96 7.82
N ILE A 59 -2.53 -2.81 8.54
CA ILE A 59 -2.69 -3.33 9.89
C ILE A 59 -3.53 -4.61 9.85
N ILE A 60 -2.97 -5.70 10.38
CA ILE A 60 -3.66 -6.99 10.52
C ILE A 60 -3.86 -7.30 12.00
N GLU A 61 -5.07 -7.70 12.36
CA GLU A 61 -5.36 -8.30 13.67
C GLU A 61 -5.40 -9.82 13.53
N CYS A 62 -4.74 -10.52 14.45
CA CYS A 62 -4.75 -11.99 14.48
C CYS A 62 -4.50 -12.50 15.91
N ASN A 63 -4.72 -13.81 16.12
CA ASN A 63 -4.35 -14.42 17.40
C ASN A 63 -2.82 -14.48 17.54
N ILE A 64 -2.32 -14.41 18.78
CA ILE A 64 -0.88 -14.45 19.09
C ILE A 64 -0.21 -15.73 18.53
N SER A 65 -0.94 -16.85 18.49
CA SER A 65 -0.44 -18.10 17.90
C SER A 65 -0.22 -18.04 16.38
N GLN A 66 -0.83 -17.06 15.71
CA GLN A 66 -0.78 -16.87 14.25
C GLN A 66 0.21 -15.77 13.84
N THR A 67 0.80 -15.02 14.79
CA THR A 67 1.63 -13.84 14.50
C THR A 67 2.72 -14.13 13.48
N LYS A 68 3.56 -15.14 13.72
CA LYS A 68 4.66 -15.48 12.81
C LYS A 68 4.19 -15.87 11.40
N GLN A 69 3.09 -16.64 11.32
CA GLN A 69 2.50 -17.03 10.04
C GLN A 69 2.00 -15.80 9.27
N VAL A 70 1.35 -14.87 9.95
CA VAL A 70 0.85 -13.63 9.34
C VAL A 70 1.99 -12.74 8.90
N GLU A 71 3.05 -12.63 9.69
CA GLU A 71 4.26 -11.86 9.33
C GLU A 71 4.90 -12.39 8.03
N GLU A 72 5.07 -13.71 7.92
CA GLU A 72 5.60 -14.35 6.72
C GLU A 72 4.68 -14.11 5.51
N ILE A 73 3.36 -14.27 5.66
CA ILE A 73 2.39 -13.99 4.59
C ILE A 73 2.49 -12.54 4.11
N LEU A 74 2.56 -11.58 5.03
CA LEU A 74 2.67 -10.16 4.71
C LEU A 74 3.95 -9.88 3.94
N GLN A 75 5.10 -10.30 4.46
CA GLN A 75 6.38 -10.04 3.83
C GLN A 75 6.44 -10.68 2.43
N GLU A 76 6.18 -11.98 2.32
CA GLU A 76 6.27 -12.67 1.03
C GLU A 76 5.28 -12.12 0.00
N THR A 77 4.05 -11.83 0.41
CA THR A 77 3.01 -11.38 -0.52
C THR A 77 3.27 -9.95 -0.99
N MET A 78 3.64 -9.05 -0.08
CA MET A 78 3.83 -7.65 -0.42
C MET A 78 5.14 -7.41 -1.19
N GLU A 79 6.24 -8.12 -0.87
CA GLU A 79 7.50 -7.98 -1.61
C GLU A 79 7.40 -8.51 -3.05
N ASN A 80 6.55 -9.53 -3.26
CA ASN A 80 6.38 -10.19 -4.56
C ASN A 80 5.12 -9.74 -5.32
N ILE A 81 4.44 -8.67 -4.90
CA ILE A 81 3.15 -8.27 -5.50
C ILE A 81 3.27 -7.88 -6.98
N TYR A 82 4.43 -7.34 -7.38
CA TYR A 82 4.69 -6.95 -8.76
C TYR A 82 6.14 -7.24 -9.17
N PRO A 83 6.47 -8.48 -9.55
CA PRO A 83 7.85 -8.91 -9.81
C PRO A 83 8.45 -8.32 -11.10
N LYS A 84 7.64 -7.65 -11.93
CA LYS A 84 8.10 -6.99 -13.16
C LYS A 84 8.78 -5.65 -12.90
N LEU A 85 8.73 -5.12 -11.67
CA LEU A 85 9.47 -3.91 -11.32
C LEU A 85 10.98 -4.19 -11.44
N PRO A 86 11.77 -3.21 -11.94
CA PRO A 86 13.23 -3.35 -12.03
C PRO A 86 13.92 -3.30 -10.65
N VAL A 87 13.15 -3.06 -9.59
CA VAL A 87 13.60 -2.94 -8.20
C VAL A 87 12.81 -3.89 -7.31
N LYS A 88 13.42 -4.33 -6.22
CA LYS A 88 12.73 -5.12 -5.19
C LYS A 88 12.01 -4.19 -4.22
N LEU A 89 10.76 -4.52 -3.91
CA LEU A 89 10.04 -3.89 -2.82
C LEU A 89 10.50 -4.54 -1.51
N LYS A 90 10.87 -3.73 -0.53
CA LYS A 90 11.21 -4.19 0.82
C LYS A 90 10.01 -3.95 1.72
N VAL A 91 9.64 -4.95 2.52
CA VAL A 91 8.52 -4.84 3.45
C VAL A 91 9.04 -5.05 4.86
N ASP A 92 8.80 -4.07 5.73
CA ASP A 92 9.12 -4.16 7.15
C ASP A 92 7.85 -4.55 7.91
N VAL A 93 7.89 -5.68 8.61
CA VAL A 93 6.76 -6.18 9.40
C VAL A 93 7.10 -6.10 10.88
N LYS A 94 6.15 -5.63 11.67
CA LYS A 94 6.24 -5.57 13.13
C LYS A 94 4.96 -6.11 13.75
N SER A 95 5.08 -6.70 14.94
CA SER A 95 3.96 -7.21 15.71
C SER A 95 3.99 -6.67 17.15
N GLY A 96 2.80 -6.48 17.72
CA GLY A 96 2.59 -5.84 19.01
C GLY A 96 1.18 -6.11 19.51
N LYS A 97 0.95 -5.96 20.82
CA LYS A 97 -0.37 -6.18 21.44
C LYS A 97 -1.33 -5.02 21.23
N ASN A 98 -0.77 -3.84 20.98
CA ASN A 98 -1.49 -2.65 20.58
C ASN A 98 -0.63 -1.89 19.56
N TRP A 99 -1.25 -0.96 18.84
CA TRP A 99 -0.56 -0.22 17.80
C TRP A 99 0.49 0.76 18.34
N GLY A 100 0.32 1.28 19.57
CA GLY A 100 1.31 2.17 20.17
C GLY A 100 2.66 1.50 20.47
N ASP A 101 2.68 0.17 20.55
CA ASP A 101 3.88 -0.63 20.82
C ASP A 101 4.62 -1.10 19.54
N LEU A 102 4.11 -0.76 18.34
CA LEU A 102 4.69 -1.12 17.03
C LEU A 102 5.79 -0.14 16.57
#